data_AF-A0A9E5IZ77-F1
#
_entry.id   AF-A0A9E5IZ77-F1
#
_cell.length_a   1.000
_cell.length_b   1.000
_cell.length_c   1.000
_cell.angle_alpha   90.00
_cell.angle_beta   90.00
_cell.angle_gamma   90.00
#
_symmetry.space_group_name_H-M   'P 1'
#
loop_
_entity.id
_entity.type
_entity.pdbx_description
1 polymer ?
#
loop_
_entity_poly.entity_id
_entity_poly.type
_entity_poly.pdbx_seq_one_letter_code
_entity_poly.pdbx_strand_id
1 'polypeptide(L)'
;MPGRASKYINTLARTWRELNPKGILFWEPWELSAGQTYQCVDLLDPTCVGLSLHSNIAEVQIGYPADRWFKNMLTKAAQRNIPVLGELWTGSPTEEMEPFLHIPTPLATLRALRAVNEAGKLKGIKEYYGNLPEQEDPNLRMTGLFFKNPDISEEEALSQLAKPYREAAREVIRVWRLASEAVEMYPWDVSWLAREIGRSSPQHAMSAAILKGASWQTPSWQANRRVAFMRTDQLEAPNFWMVEDVQMRFEQTAEKLEAALRVADLIQNKLPEPLQHTFRKSIEEMGSFRVRVLAYAYHLRETNLANLIRGASRWGLGVNPDNRNELRAVMVKDQANMGTEEPMGTAIRMLDADPKKFLQTYFLPRASSGKNQDWADWGSAANWTITSPNEFFEKR
;
A
#
# COMPACT_ATOMS: atom_id res chain seq x y z
N MET A 1 -31.98 -2.29 2.59
CA MET A 1 -30.73 -2.19 3.36
C MET A 1 -30.55 -0.80 3.99
N PRO A 2 -30.49 0.32 3.24
CA PRO A 2 -30.22 1.66 3.82
C PRO A 2 -31.18 2.09 4.93
N GLY A 3 -32.50 1.94 4.73
CA GLY A 3 -33.48 2.30 5.77
C GLY A 3 -33.36 1.49 7.07
N ARG A 4 -32.85 0.25 7.02
CA ARG A 4 -32.61 -0.54 8.24
C ARG A 4 -31.35 -0.06 8.98
N ALA A 5 -30.26 0.18 8.25
CA ALA A 5 -29.02 0.68 8.81
C ALA A 5 -29.21 2.06 9.45
N SER A 6 -29.74 3.05 8.73
CA SER A 6 -29.96 4.39 9.27
C SER A 6 -30.91 4.39 10.47
N LYS A 7 -31.97 3.56 10.46
CA LYS A 7 -32.86 3.43 11.62
C LYS A 7 -32.11 2.92 12.85
N TYR A 8 -31.28 1.89 12.68
CA TYR A 8 -30.46 1.34 13.77
C TYR A 8 -29.48 2.39 14.32
N ILE A 9 -28.73 3.06 13.45
CA ILE A 9 -27.77 4.10 13.85
C ILE A 9 -28.47 5.28 14.54
N ASN A 10 -29.60 5.75 14.02
CA ASN A 10 -30.37 6.82 14.66
C ASN A 10 -30.88 6.42 16.04
N THR A 11 -31.33 5.17 16.22
CA THR A 11 -31.74 4.67 17.55
C THR A 11 -30.56 4.72 18.52
N LEU A 12 -29.40 4.17 18.15
CA LEU A 12 -28.19 4.22 19.00
C LEU A 12 -27.80 5.66 19.34
N ALA A 13 -27.76 6.54 18.34
CA ALA A 13 -27.34 7.93 18.52
C ALA A 13 -28.29 8.74 19.39
N ARG A 14 -29.62 8.51 19.27
CA ARG A 14 -30.62 9.15 20.12
C ARG A 14 -30.53 8.67 21.56
N THR A 15 -30.41 7.35 21.77
CA THR A 15 -30.19 6.79 23.11
C THR A 15 -28.92 7.33 23.74
N TRP A 16 -27.82 7.42 22.97
CA TRP A 16 -26.59 8.05 23.46
C TRP A 16 -26.80 9.51 23.84
N ARG A 17 -27.55 10.27 23.03
CA ARG A 17 -27.83 11.68 23.32
C ARG A 17 -28.74 11.89 24.53
N GLU A 18 -29.68 10.98 24.79
CA GLU A 18 -30.50 11.03 26.01
C GLU A 18 -29.63 10.89 27.28
N LEU A 19 -28.60 10.05 27.24
CA LEU A 19 -27.64 9.86 28.33
C LEU A 19 -26.60 10.98 28.40
N ASN A 20 -26.21 11.52 27.24
CA ASN A 20 -25.25 12.60 27.10
C ASN A 20 -25.80 13.67 26.15
N PRO A 21 -26.44 14.75 26.66
CA PRO A 21 -27.15 15.73 25.83
C PRO A 21 -26.32 16.43 24.74
N LYS A 22 -24.99 16.43 24.86
CA LYS A 22 -24.05 16.98 23.86
C LYS A 22 -23.36 15.91 23.03
N GLY A 23 -23.66 14.63 23.28
CA GLY A 23 -23.05 13.48 22.65
C GLY A 23 -23.42 13.38 21.16
N ILE A 24 -22.41 13.04 20.35
CA ILE A 24 -22.55 12.71 18.94
C ILE A 24 -22.00 11.30 18.75
N LEU A 25 -22.77 10.45 18.07
CA LEU A 25 -22.30 9.13 17.66
C LEU A 25 -21.73 9.24 16.24
N PHE A 26 -20.44 8.96 16.09
CA PHE A 26 -19.79 8.90 14.78
C PHE A 26 -19.94 7.50 14.19
N TRP A 27 -20.50 7.42 12.99
CA TRP A 27 -20.73 6.16 12.28
C TRP A 27 -19.84 6.07 11.03
N GLU A 28 -19.23 4.90 10.86
CA GLU A 28 -18.39 4.55 9.73
C GLU A 28 -19.14 3.59 8.78
N PRO A 29 -19.37 3.98 7.51
CA PRO A 29 -20.21 3.20 6.59
C PRO A 29 -19.42 2.26 5.65
N TRP A 30 -18.29 1.69 6.10
CA TRP A 30 -17.28 0.99 5.29
C TRP A 30 -17.79 -0.10 4.34
N GLU A 31 -18.64 -1.00 4.83
CA GLU A 31 -19.08 -2.18 4.06
C GLU A 31 -20.26 -1.92 3.13
N LEU A 32 -20.81 -0.71 3.17
CA LEU A 32 -21.90 -0.32 2.29
C LEU A 32 -21.36 0.17 0.95
N SER A 33 -22.12 -0.08 -0.11
CA SER A 33 -21.79 0.50 -1.42
C SER A 33 -21.96 2.02 -1.39
N ALA A 34 -21.26 2.74 -2.27
CA ALA A 34 -21.35 4.21 -2.36
C ALA A 34 -22.80 4.69 -2.44
N GLY A 35 -23.63 4.08 -3.29
CA GLY A 35 -25.05 4.41 -3.40
C GLY A 35 -25.84 4.17 -2.10
N GLN A 36 -25.55 3.09 -1.39
CA GLN A 36 -26.15 2.81 -0.08
C GLN A 36 -25.71 3.86 0.95
N THR A 37 -24.42 4.24 0.98
CA THR A 37 -23.92 5.29 1.90
C THR A 37 -24.63 6.62 1.66
N TYR A 38 -24.80 7.04 0.41
CA TYR A 38 -25.53 8.26 0.08
C TYR A 38 -26.97 8.21 0.59
N GLN A 39 -27.69 7.13 0.30
CA GLN A 39 -29.07 6.99 0.77
C GLN A 39 -29.16 6.95 2.31
N CYS A 40 -28.19 6.31 2.97
CA CYS A 40 -28.15 6.28 4.44
C CYS A 40 -28.05 7.69 5.02
N VAL A 41 -27.15 8.52 4.48
CA VAL A 41 -26.93 9.91 4.94
C VAL A 41 -28.20 10.76 4.85
N ASP A 42 -29.04 10.54 3.83
CA ASP A 42 -30.34 11.23 3.71
C ASP A 42 -31.34 10.87 4.84
N LEU A 43 -31.10 9.77 5.54
CA LEU A 43 -31.99 9.26 6.58
C LEU A 43 -31.40 9.42 7.99
N LEU A 44 -30.15 9.85 8.13
CA LEU A 44 -29.52 10.07 9.44
C LEU A 44 -30.09 11.31 10.13
N ASP A 45 -30.17 11.23 11.46
CA ASP A 45 -30.54 12.32 12.34
C ASP A 45 -29.31 13.23 12.55
N PRO A 46 -29.27 14.43 11.92
CA PRO A 46 -28.07 15.26 11.94
C PRO A 46 -27.80 15.89 13.30
N THR A 47 -28.74 15.77 14.24
CA THR A 47 -28.64 16.41 15.55
C THR A 47 -27.88 15.54 16.56
N CYS A 48 -27.67 14.25 16.27
CA CYS A 48 -26.95 13.32 17.14
C CYS A 48 -25.99 12.37 16.39
N VAL A 49 -26.01 12.32 15.06
CA VAL A 49 -25.12 11.48 14.25
C VAL A 49 -24.04 12.33 13.58
N GLY A 50 -22.80 11.84 13.65
CA GLY A 50 -21.68 12.27 12.82
C GLY A 50 -21.21 11.13 11.90
N LEU A 51 -20.38 11.44 10.92
CA LEU A 51 -19.77 10.43 10.04
C LEU A 51 -18.27 10.33 10.32
N SER A 52 -17.76 9.11 10.35
CA SER A 52 -16.34 8.81 10.33
C SER A 52 -16.06 8.20 8.96
N LEU A 53 -15.32 8.91 8.12
CA LEU A 53 -15.16 8.54 6.71
C LEU A 53 -13.69 8.37 6.37
N HIS A 54 -13.33 7.22 5.83
CA HIS A 54 -12.04 7.06 5.18
C HIS A 54 -11.86 8.05 4.07
N SER A 55 -10.59 8.45 3.89
CA SER A 55 -10.21 9.38 2.85
C SER A 55 -10.47 8.87 1.43
N ASN A 56 -10.78 7.58 1.22
CA ASN A 56 -11.35 7.09 -0.04
C ASN A 56 -12.36 5.92 0.16
N ILE A 57 -13.11 5.56 -0.89
CA ILE A 57 -14.15 4.50 -0.85
C ILE A 57 -13.58 3.10 -0.56
N ALA A 58 -12.30 2.90 -0.86
CA ALA A 58 -11.61 1.66 -0.60
C ALA A 58 -11.07 1.62 0.83
N GLU A 59 -10.13 2.48 1.17
CA GLU A 59 -9.49 2.42 2.47
C GLU A 59 -9.00 3.80 2.85
N VAL A 60 -8.39 3.89 4.03
CA VAL A 60 -7.36 4.89 4.22
C VAL A 60 -6.13 4.50 3.41
N GLN A 61 -5.67 5.38 2.52
CA GLN A 61 -4.43 5.20 1.76
C GLN A 61 -3.63 6.50 1.71
N ILE A 62 -2.34 6.46 2.05
CA ILE A 62 -1.46 7.62 1.90
C ILE A 62 -1.30 8.01 0.43
N GLY A 63 -1.18 7.01 -0.46
CA GLY A 63 -0.95 7.24 -1.89
C GLY A 63 -2.19 7.66 -2.68
N TYR A 64 -3.39 7.48 -2.12
CA TYR A 64 -4.65 7.83 -2.79
C TYR A 64 -5.67 8.49 -1.84
N PRO A 65 -5.36 9.70 -1.33
CA PRO A 65 -6.23 10.41 -0.40
C PRO A 65 -7.33 11.18 -1.13
N ALA A 66 -8.47 11.35 -0.47
CA ALA A 66 -9.59 12.22 -0.86
C ALA A 66 -10.17 11.96 -2.26
N ASP A 67 -10.66 10.74 -2.48
CA ASP A 67 -11.28 10.35 -3.73
C ASP A 67 -12.63 11.06 -4.03
N ARG A 68 -13.24 10.72 -5.17
CA ARG A 68 -14.53 11.30 -5.56
C ARG A 68 -15.66 10.95 -4.59
N TRP A 69 -15.67 9.74 -4.03
CA TRP A 69 -16.70 9.35 -3.08
C TRP A 69 -16.61 10.18 -1.80
N PHE A 70 -15.40 10.36 -1.25
CA PHE A 70 -15.15 11.16 -0.07
C PHE A 70 -15.64 12.60 -0.25
N LYS A 71 -15.25 13.26 -1.35
CA LYS A 71 -15.71 14.63 -1.69
C LYS A 71 -17.23 14.74 -1.78
N ASN A 72 -17.89 13.76 -2.40
CA ASN A 72 -19.35 13.71 -2.51
C ASN A 72 -20.01 13.51 -1.13
N MET A 73 -19.45 12.64 -0.28
CA MET A 73 -19.93 12.41 1.07
C MET A 73 -19.81 13.68 1.92
N LEU A 74 -18.68 14.40 1.85
CA LEU A 74 -18.50 15.68 2.56
C LEU A 74 -19.54 16.71 2.12
N THR A 75 -19.76 16.84 0.81
CA THR A 75 -20.77 17.75 0.26
C THR A 75 -22.16 17.40 0.79
N LYS A 76 -22.53 16.12 0.76
CA LYS A 76 -23.84 15.64 1.22
C LYS A 76 -24.02 15.79 2.73
N ALA A 77 -22.98 15.49 3.52
CA ALA A 77 -22.99 15.67 4.96
C ALA A 77 -23.15 17.16 5.32
N ALA A 78 -22.47 18.05 4.62
CA ALA A 78 -22.60 19.51 4.80
C ALA A 78 -24.02 19.99 4.51
N GLN A 79 -24.66 19.54 3.43
CA GLN A 79 -26.06 19.86 3.12
C GLN A 79 -27.04 19.42 4.22
N ARG A 80 -26.69 18.38 4.97
CA ARG A 80 -27.47 17.82 6.06
C ARG A 80 -27.06 18.34 7.45
N ASN A 81 -26.05 19.20 7.53
CA ASN A 81 -25.44 19.63 8.79
C ASN A 81 -24.89 18.47 9.65
N ILE A 82 -24.44 17.40 9.01
CA ILE A 82 -23.82 16.25 9.70
C ILE A 82 -22.32 16.52 9.84
N PRO A 83 -21.74 16.48 11.06
CA PRO A 83 -20.31 16.63 11.25
C PRO A 83 -19.57 15.40 10.73
N VAL A 84 -18.40 15.61 10.13
CA VAL A 84 -17.57 14.54 9.56
C VAL A 84 -16.17 14.54 10.18
N LEU A 85 -15.68 13.37 10.55
CA LEU A 85 -14.27 13.09 10.79
C LEU A 85 -13.70 12.44 9.53
N GLY A 86 -12.63 13.02 8.99
CA GLY A 86 -11.86 12.38 7.91
C GLY A 86 -10.83 11.44 8.51
N GLU A 87 -10.76 10.21 8.01
CA GLU A 87 -9.80 9.21 8.49
C GLU A 87 -8.59 9.12 7.57
N LEU A 88 -7.41 9.17 8.18
CA LEU A 88 -6.13 9.15 7.50
C LEU A 88 -5.01 8.60 8.39
N TRP A 89 -3.88 8.25 7.77
CA TRP A 89 -2.64 7.91 8.45
C TRP A 89 -1.88 9.17 8.86
N THR A 90 -1.66 9.32 10.16
CA THR A 90 -0.99 10.49 10.75
C THR A 90 0.43 10.22 11.19
N GLY A 91 0.84 8.95 11.32
CA GLY A 91 2.17 8.50 11.71
C GLY A 91 2.86 7.61 10.68
N SER A 92 4.02 7.07 11.06
CA SER A 92 4.78 6.07 10.29
C SER A 92 4.15 4.67 10.33
N PRO A 93 3.65 4.18 11.49
CA PRO A 93 2.89 2.94 11.54
C PRO A 93 1.59 3.07 10.75
N THR A 94 1.39 2.21 9.77
CA THR A 94 0.16 2.13 8.98
C THR A 94 -0.11 0.69 8.62
N GLU A 95 -1.37 0.35 8.37
CA GLU A 95 -1.74 -0.95 7.80
C GLU A 95 -1.08 -1.17 6.43
N GLU A 96 -0.84 -0.09 5.67
CA GLU A 96 -0.21 -0.14 4.34
C GLU A 96 1.24 -0.60 4.33
N MET A 97 1.92 -0.50 5.47
CA MET A 97 3.36 -0.69 5.57
C MET A 97 3.76 -1.78 6.57
N GLU A 98 2.80 -2.48 7.19
CA GLU A 98 3.12 -3.49 8.20
C GLU A 98 4.11 -4.55 7.66
N PRO A 99 5.12 -4.95 8.45
CA PRO A 99 5.34 -4.62 9.86
C PRO A 99 6.26 -3.41 10.08
N PHE A 100 6.48 -2.56 9.08
CA PHE A 100 7.38 -1.40 9.20
C PHE A 100 6.73 -0.27 10.01
N LEU A 101 7.47 0.25 11.00
CA LEU A 101 6.97 1.25 11.96
C LEU A 101 7.74 2.59 11.89
N HIS A 102 8.79 2.66 11.08
CA HIS A 102 9.79 3.73 11.08
C HIS A 102 10.05 4.32 9.68
N ILE A 103 9.32 3.90 8.63
CA ILE A 103 9.53 4.43 7.27
C ILE A 103 9.10 5.92 7.23
N PRO A 104 10.04 6.87 7.03
CA PRO A 104 9.77 8.27 7.22
C PRO A 104 9.29 8.92 5.91
N THR A 105 7.99 9.20 5.81
CA THR A 105 7.33 9.80 4.64
C THR A 105 6.57 11.09 4.95
N PRO A 106 7.20 12.06 5.65
CA PRO A 106 6.47 13.21 6.15
C PRO A 106 5.82 14.06 5.05
N LEU A 107 6.38 14.11 3.82
CA LEU A 107 5.70 14.85 2.74
C LEU A 107 4.44 14.13 2.25
N ALA A 108 4.48 12.80 2.14
CA ALA A 108 3.30 12.03 1.77
C ALA A 108 2.18 12.23 2.80
N THR A 109 2.52 12.23 4.10
CA THR A 109 1.59 12.58 5.19
C THR A 109 1.02 13.99 5.05
N LEU A 110 1.87 15.00 4.81
CA LEU A 110 1.42 16.39 4.64
C LEU A 110 0.45 16.54 3.45
N ARG A 111 0.77 15.91 2.32
CA ARG A 111 -0.05 15.96 1.11
C ARG A 111 -1.39 15.24 1.30
N ALA A 112 -1.40 14.09 1.99
CA ALA A 112 -2.62 13.40 2.34
C ALA A 112 -3.53 14.22 3.26
N LEU A 113 -2.96 14.85 4.30
CA LEU A 113 -3.66 15.77 5.20
C LEU A 113 -4.29 16.94 4.43
N ARG A 114 -3.53 17.56 3.53
CA ARG A 114 -4.02 18.64 2.67
C ARG A 114 -5.14 18.20 1.75
N ALA A 115 -4.97 17.09 1.04
CA ALA A 115 -5.98 16.56 0.13
C ALA A 115 -7.32 16.34 0.84
N VAL A 116 -7.28 15.78 2.06
CA VAL A 116 -8.45 15.56 2.92
C VAL A 116 -9.06 16.88 3.41
N ASN A 117 -8.24 17.83 3.86
CA ASN A 117 -8.70 19.13 4.36
C ASN A 117 -9.30 20.02 3.25
N GLU A 118 -8.76 19.95 2.04
CA GLU A 118 -9.24 20.69 0.87
C GLU A 118 -10.49 20.06 0.23
N ALA A 119 -10.76 18.78 0.50
CA ALA A 119 -11.90 18.07 -0.07
C ALA A 119 -13.27 18.60 0.39
N GLY A 120 -13.33 19.27 1.55
CA GLY A 120 -14.56 19.84 2.08
C GLY A 120 -14.50 20.09 3.59
N LYS A 121 -15.64 20.47 4.16
CA LYS A 121 -15.74 20.83 5.57
C LYS A 121 -15.62 19.59 6.47
N LEU A 122 -14.58 19.56 7.28
CA LEU A 122 -14.36 18.55 8.32
C LEU A 122 -14.56 19.14 9.72
N LYS A 123 -15.01 18.29 10.64
CA LYS A 123 -15.04 18.60 12.08
C LYS A 123 -13.74 18.23 12.77
N GLY A 124 -12.98 17.30 12.20
CA GLY A 124 -11.70 16.85 12.69
C GLY A 124 -11.13 15.75 11.80
N ILE A 125 -9.96 15.28 12.20
CA ILE A 125 -9.25 14.16 11.58
C ILE A 125 -9.11 13.06 12.62
N LYS A 126 -9.34 11.81 12.21
CA LYS A 126 -9.18 10.60 13.02
C LYS A 126 -8.01 9.78 12.46
N GLU A 127 -7.07 9.42 13.33
CA GLU A 127 -6.08 8.38 13.05
C GLU A 127 -6.80 7.03 12.97
N TYR A 128 -6.63 6.29 11.87
CA TYR A 128 -7.37 5.03 11.65
C TYR A 128 -6.71 3.82 12.32
N TYR A 129 -5.37 3.77 12.39
CA TYR A 129 -4.65 2.55 12.78
C TYR A 129 -4.08 2.68 14.18
N GLY A 130 -3.29 3.73 14.41
CA GLY A 130 -2.70 4.01 15.71
C GLY A 130 -1.34 4.67 15.59
N ASN A 131 -1.00 5.45 16.61
CA ASN A 131 0.28 6.16 16.70
C ASN A 131 1.15 5.58 17.81
N LEU A 132 2.46 5.72 17.68
CA LEU A 132 3.45 5.39 18.71
C LEU A 132 4.05 6.70 19.27
N PRO A 133 3.35 7.41 20.18
CA PRO A 133 3.72 8.76 20.58
C PRO A 133 5.04 8.86 21.35
N GLU A 134 5.55 7.74 21.87
CA GLU A 134 6.83 7.65 22.59
C GLU A 134 8.02 7.47 21.64
N GLN A 135 7.77 7.18 20.36
CA GLN A 135 8.78 7.04 19.32
C GLN A 135 9.02 8.37 18.62
N GLU A 136 10.26 8.62 18.17
CA GLU A 136 10.46 9.65 17.16
C GLU A 136 9.78 9.22 15.86
N ASP A 137 8.85 10.05 15.38
CA ASP A 137 8.13 9.83 14.14
C ASP A 137 8.02 11.16 13.37
N PRO A 138 8.75 11.32 12.25
CA PRO A 138 8.71 12.55 11.48
C PRO A 138 7.35 12.76 10.79
N ASN A 139 6.60 11.68 10.52
CA ASN A 139 5.27 11.73 9.91
C ASN A 139 4.27 12.30 10.93
N LEU A 140 4.30 11.80 12.17
CA LEU A 140 3.46 12.32 13.26
C LEU A 140 3.79 13.77 13.62
N ARG A 141 5.08 14.13 13.63
CA ARG A 141 5.49 15.53 13.82
C ARG A 141 5.02 16.41 12.67
N MET A 142 5.02 15.91 11.42
CA MET A 142 4.46 16.63 10.28
C MET A 142 2.96 16.90 10.48
N THR A 143 2.21 15.91 10.94
CA THR A 143 0.79 16.08 11.31
C THR A 143 0.62 17.21 12.33
N GLY A 144 1.48 17.27 13.35
CA GLY A 144 1.49 18.35 14.33
C GLY A 144 1.78 19.73 13.75
N LEU A 145 2.63 19.83 12.72
CA LEU A 145 2.87 21.09 12.00
C LEU A 145 1.65 21.50 11.17
N PHE A 146 1.04 20.56 10.46
CA PHE A 146 -0.17 20.79 9.68
C PHE A 146 -1.32 21.31 10.57
N PHE A 147 -1.57 20.72 11.73
CA PHE A 147 -2.64 21.20 12.62
C PHE A 147 -2.41 22.60 13.18
N LYS A 148 -1.16 23.06 13.27
CA LYS A 148 -0.84 24.44 13.67
C LYS A 148 -1.01 25.41 12.51
N ASN A 149 -0.69 24.98 11.30
CA ASN A 149 -0.78 25.78 10.09
C ASN A 149 -1.05 24.88 8.87
N PRO A 150 -2.32 24.69 8.45
CA PRO A 150 -2.66 23.86 7.29
C PRO A 150 -2.03 24.33 5.98
N ASP A 151 -1.68 25.61 5.88
CA ASP A 151 -1.09 26.25 4.70
C ASP A 151 0.45 26.23 4.69
N ILE A 152 1.10 25.58 5.67
CA ILE A 152 2.57 25.52 5.80
C ILE A 152 3.24 24.92 4.55
N SER A 153 4.11 25.65 3.85
CA SER A 153 4.78 25.10 2.65
C SER A 153 5.60 23.84 2.97
N GLU A 154 5.84 22.99 1.97
CA GLU A 154 6.63 21.77 2.15
C GLU A 154 8.05 22.11 2.63
N GLU A 155 8.66 23.18 2.09
CA GLU A 155 9.99 23.67 2.44
C GLU A 155 10.05 24.14 3.89
N GLU A 156 9.07 24.95 4.31
CA GLU A 156 8.96 25.46 5.68
C GLU A 156 8.78 24.28 6.66
N ALA A 157 7.87 23.37 6.35
CA ALA A 157 7.57 22.22 7.20
C ALA A 157 8.79 21.28 7.36
N LEU A 158 9.44 20.92 6.25
CA LEU A 158 10.65 20.10 6.26
C LEU A 158 11.79 20.76 7.02
N SER A 159 12.00 22.07 6.82
CA SER A 159 13.00 22.83 7.55
C SER A 159 12.75 22.76 9.06
N GLN A 160 11.49 22.96 9.49
CA GLN A 160 11.12 22.85 10.91
C GLN A 160 11.30 21.43 11.47
N LEU A 161 10.91 20.40 10.72
CA LEU A 161 11.08 19.00 11.13
C LEU A 161 12.55 18.61 11.31
N ALA A 162 13.41 19.07 10.40
CA ALA A 162 14.81 18.68 10.34
C ALA A 162 15.72 19.43 11.33
N LYS A 163 15.26 20.52 11.97
CA LYS A 163 16.04 21.28 12.98
C LYS A 163 16.79 20.41 14.00
N PRO A 164 16.19 19.35 14.59
CA PRO A 164 16.88 18.51 15.56
C PRO A 164 18.09 17.77 14.99
N TYR A 165 18.17 17.55 13.67
CA TYR A 165 19.24 16.81 13.00
C TYR A 165 20.51 17.63 12.72
N ARG A 166 20.51 18.94 13.04
CA ARG A 166 21.68 19.84 13.01
C ARG A 166 22.41 19.81 11.65
N GLU A 167 23.70 19.48 11.63
CA GLU A 167 24.55 19.46 10.45
C GLU A 167 24.06 18.49 9.37
N ALA A 168 23.29 17.46 9.73
CA ALA A 168 22.72 16.49 8.80
C ALA A 168 21.32 16.87 8.29
N ALA A 169 20.76 18.02 8.72
CA ALA A 169 19.38 18.39 8.42
C ALA A 169 19.07 18.43 6.92
N ARG A 170 20.00 18.92 6.10
CA ARG A 170 19.83 19.01 4.64
C ARG A 170 19.68 17.63 4.01
N GLU A 171 20.54 16.70 4.38
CA GLU A 171 20.55 15.35 3.85
C GLU A 171 19.37 14.53 4.38
N VAL A 172 18.96 14.72 5.65
CA VAL A 172 17.73 14.12 6.21
C VAL A 172 16.50 14.58 5.43
N ILE A 173 16.39 15.87 5.11
CA ILE A 173 15.30 16.37 4.24
C ILE A 173 15.31 15.65 2.89
N ARG A 174 16.50 15.43 2.31
CA ARG A 174 16.61 14.73 1.03
C ARG A 174 16.18 13.26 1.14
N VAL A 175 16.52 12.57 2.24
CA VAL A 175 16.02 11.22 2.53
C VAL A 175 14.50 11.21 2.60
N TRP A 176 13.89 12.11 3.38
CA TRP A 176 12.44 12.20 3.54
C TRP A 176 11.70 12.51 2.23
N ARG A 177 12.26 13.37 1.37
CA ARG A 177 11.69 13.65 0.04
C ARG A 177 11.67 12.38 -0.82
N LEU A 178 12.80 11.69 -0.91
CA LEU A 178 12.93 10.48 -1.71
C LEU A 178 12.06 9.33 -1.19
N ALA A 179 11.99 9.15 0.14
CA ALA A 179 11.14 8.14 0.76
C ALA A 179 9.65 8.44 0.55
N SER A 180 9.23 9.70 0.68
CA SER A 180 7.84 10.11 0.42
C SER A 180 7.47 9.88 -1.05
N GLU A 181 8.33 10.28 -2.00
CA GLU A 181 8.12 10.03 -3.43
C GLU A 181 8.02 8.53 -3.74
N ALA A 182 8.87 7.70 -3.11
CA ALA A 182 8.83 6.25 -3.30
C ALA A 182 7.48 5.66 -2.91
N VAL A 183 6.96 6.07 -1.75
CA VAL A 183 5.67 5.62 -1.24
C VAL A 183 4.53 6.14 -2.11
N GLU A 184 4.56 7.38 -2.58
CA GLU A 184 3.52 7.90 -3.49
C GLU A 184 3.52 7.19 -4.87
N MET A 185 4.68 6.74 -5.36
CA MET A 185 4.80 6.02 -6.63
C MET A 185 4.41 4.55 -6.55
N TYR A 186 4.47 3.95 -5.36
CA TYR A 186 4.18 2.53 -5.16
C TYR A 186 2.76 2.20 -5.66
N PRO A 187 2.56 1.06 -6.35
CA PRO A 187 1.29 0.73 -6.98
C PRO A 187 0.21 0.27 -5.98
N TRP A 188 -0.20 1.15 -5.05
CA TRP A 188 -1.26 0.88 -4.06
C TRP A 188 -2.61 0.50 -4.66
N ASP A 189 -2.85 0.95 -5.89
CA ASP A 189 -4.03 0.74 -6.70
C ASP A 189 -4.01 -0.59 -7.48
N VAL A 190 -2.93 -1.38 -7.44
CA VAL A 190 -2.94 -2.67 -8.14
C VAL A 190 -3.96 -3.62 -7.53
N SER A 191 -3.97 -3.72 -6.21
CA SER A 191 -4.79 -4.61 -5.42
C SER A 191 -4.74 -4.16 -3.98
N TRP A 192 -5.80 -4.43 -3.24
CA TRP A 192 -5.79 -4.21 -1.79
C TRP A 192 -4.64 -4.97 -1.10
N LEU A 193 -4.27 -6.13 -1.63
CA LEU A 193 -3.14 -6.94 -1.14
C LEU A 193 -1.76 -6.27 -1.32
N ALA A 194 -1.69 -5.12 -2.00
CA ALA A 194 -0.43 -4.40 -2.15
C ALA A 194 0.16 -3.92 -0.81
N ARG A 195 -0.70 -3.64 0.18
CA ARG A 195 -0.28 -3.31 1.55
C ARG A 195 0.53 -4.39 2.26
N GLU A 196 0.42 -5.63 1.81
CA GLU A 196 1.04 -6.78 2.45
C GLU A 196 2.51 -6.99 2.07
N ILE A 197 3.04 -6.06 1.28
CA ILE A 197 4.41 -6.07 0.83
C ILE A 197 5.41 -6.23 1.99
N GLY A 198 5.18 -5.61 3.15
CA GLY A 198 6.09 -5.73 4.29
C GLY A 198 6.16 -7.15 4.87
N ARG A 199 5.08 -7.93 4.76
CA ARG A 199 4.99 -9.34 5.18
C ARG A 199 5.42 -10.32 4.09
N SER A 200 5.60 -9.87 2.86
CA SER A 200 5.98 -10.74 1.74
C SER A 200 7.37 -11.37 1.92
N SER A 201 7.64 -12.49 1.23
CA SER A 201 8.99 -13.05 1.14
C SER A 201 9.67 -12.49 -0.11
N PRO A 202 10.94 -12.03 -0.02
CA PRO A 202 11.70 -11.64 -1.20
C PRO A 202 12.34 -12.86 -1.88
N GLN A 203 12.14 -14.08 -1.37
CA GLN A 203 12.66 -15.29 -1.99
C GLN A 203 11.77 -15.70 -3.16
N HIS A 204 12.41 -16.06 -4.27
CA HIS A 204 11.71 -16.37 -5.50
C HIS A 204 11.07 -17.78 -5.49
N ALA A 205 9.78 -17.86 -5.78
CA ALA A 205 9.00 -19.10 -5.76
C ALA A 205 9.15 -19.97 -7.03
N MET A 206 9.80 -19.45 -8.07
CA MET A 206 10.03 -20.08 -9.39
C MET A 206 8.77 -20.45 -10.19
N SER A 207 7.57 -20.20 -9.66
CA SER A 207 6.30 -20.23 -10.39
C SER A 207 6.02 -18.88 -11.06
N ALA A 208 5.00 -18.81 -11.92
CA ALA A 208 4.55 -17.53 -12.48
C ALA A 208 4.14 -16.55 -11.36
N ALA A 209 4.51 -15.28 -11.51
CA ALA A 209 3.94 -14.19 -10.74
C ALA A 209 2.44 -14.05 -11.10
N ILE A 210 1.61 -13.79 -10.09
CA ILE A 210 0.17 -13.57 -10.27
C ILE A 210 -0.21 -12.36 -9.43
N LEU A 211 -0.63 -11.26 -10.07
CA LEU A 211 -1.22 -10.10 -9.42
C LEU A 211 -2.61 -10.43 -8.86
N LYS A 212 -2.64 -10.93 -7.62
CA LYS A 212 -3.89 -11.32 -6.94
C LYS A 212 -4.72 -10.09 -6.58
N GLY A 213 -6.01 -10.13 -6.88
CA GLY A 213 -6.99 -9.18 -6.33
C GLY A 213 -7.48 -9.58 -4.93
N ALA A 214 -8.22 -8.70 -4.28
CA ALA A 214 -9.04 -9.03 -3.12
C ALA A 214 -10.53 -8.85 -3.45
N SER A 215 -11.38 -9.76 -2.97
CA SER A 215 -12.83 -9.67 -3.14
C SER A 215 -13.53 -10.30 -1.95
N TRP A 216 -14.10 -9.48 -1.08
CA TRP A 216 -15.01 -9.94 -0.04
C TRP A 216 -16.47 -9.83 -0.50
N GLN A 217 -17.34 -10.67 0.06
CA GLN A 217 -18.76 -10.71 -0.29
C GLN A 217 -19.53 -9.62 0.46
N THR A 218 -19.20 -8.36 0.19
CA THR A 218 -19.89 -7.20 0.77
C THR A 218 -20.29 -6.21 -0.33
N PRO A 219 -21.33 -5.38 -0.09
CA PRO A 219 -21.78 -4.41 -1.08
C PRO A 219 -20.69 -3.49 -1.61
N SER A 220 -19.78 -3.01 -0.75
CA SER A 220 -18.68 -2.12 -1.16
C SER A 220 -17.72 -2.84 -2.13
N TRP A 221 -17.31 -4.06 -1.79
CA TRP A 221 -16.39 -4.87 -2.60
C TRP A 221 -16.94 -5.26 -3.96
N GLN A 222 -18.21 -5.66 -4.01
CA GLN A 222 -18.83 -6.09 -5.25
C GLN A 222 -19.26 -4.93 -6.16
N ALA A 223 -19.46 -3.72 -5.62
CA ALA A 223 -19.98 -2.59 -6.38
C ALA A 223 -18.95 -1.49 -6.69
N ASN A 224 -18.02 -1.19 -5.78
CA ASN A 224 -17.25 0.06 -5.85
C ASN A 224 -15.74 -0.10 -5.76
N ARG A 225 -15.20 -1.14 -5.11
CA ARG A 225 -13.74 -1.27 -4.91
C ARG A 225 -12.93 -1.38 -6.21
N ARG A 226 -13.55 -1.80 -7.31
CA ARG A 226 -12.95 -1.77 -8.66
C ARG A 226 -12.63 -0.37 -9.18
N VAL A 227 -13.18 0.69 -8.56
CA VAL A 227 -12.83 2.08 -8.92
C VAL A 227 -11.48 2.50 -8.34
N ALA A 228 -11.03 1.82 -7.29
CA ALA A 228 -9.77 2.12 -6.59
C ALA A 228 -8.69 1.07 -6.91
N PHE A 229 -9.08 -0.19 -7.12
CA PHE A 229 -8.15 -1.27 -7.41
C PHE A 229 -8.31 -1.81 -8.83
N MET A 230 -7.18 -1.90 -9.55
CA MET A 230 -7.09 -2.55 -10.85
C MET A 230 -7.51 -4.03 -10.77
N ARG A 231 -7.19 -4.69 -9.66
CA ARG A 231 -7.52 -6.10 -9.39
C ARG A 231 -8.36 -6.24 -8.14
N THR A 232 -9.61 -6.69 -8.32
CA THR A 232 -10.43 -7.26 -7.24
C THR A 232 -10.62 -8.77 -7.42
N ASP A 233 -10.37 -9.33 -8.61
CA ASP A 233 -10.50 -10.77 -8.83
C ASP A 233 -9.21 -11.54 -8.48
N GLN A 234 -9.40 -12.73 -7.91
CA GLN A 234 -8.36 -13.66 -7.49
C GLN A 234 -8.08 -14.76 -8.51
N LEU A 235 -9.01 -15.03 -9.43
CA LEU A 235 -8.98 -16.25 -10.24
C LEU A 235 -8.41 -16.04 -11.65
N GLU A 236 -8.69 -14.91 -12.29
CA GLU A 236 -8.25 -14.64 -13.65
C GLU A 236 -6.79 -14.20 -13.69
N ALA A 237 -6.02 -14.66 -14.68
CA ALA A 237 -4.67 -14.15 -14.88
C ALA A 237 -4.70 -12.66 -15.28
N PRO A 238 -3.79 -11.82 -14.77
CA PRO A 238 -3.69 -10.42 -15.20
C PRO A 238 -3.29 -10.33 -16.68
N ASN A 239 -3.75 -9.28 -17.35
CA ASN A 239 -3.31 -8.98 -18.70
C ASN A 239 -1.80 -8.63 -18.70
N PHE A 240 -1.10 -9.00 -19.77
CA PHE A 240 0.32 -8.69 -19.96
C PHE A 240 0.68 -7.22 -19.66
N TRP A 241 -0.10 -6.28 -20.19
CA TRP A 241 0.16 -4.84 -20.03
C TRP A 241 0.00 -4.36 -18.59
N MET A 242 -0.90 -4.98 -17.82
CA MET A 242 -1.05 -4.69 -16.40
C MET A 242 0.14 -5.22 -15.59
N VAL A 243 0.62 -6.43 -15.92
CA VAL A 243 1.82 -6.99 -15.30
C VAL A 243 3.04 -6.10 -15.57
N GLU A 244 3.17 -5.61 -16.81
CA GLU A 244 4.25 -4.71 -17.21
C GLU A 244 4.17 -3.34 -16.52
N ASP A 245 2.99 -2.70 -16.48
CA ASP A 245 2.79 -1.43 -15.79
C ASP A 245 3.18 -1.50 -14.30
N VAL A 246 2.63 -2.49 -13.58
CA VAL A 246 2.87 -2.67 -12.16
C VAL A 246 4.35 -2.97 -11.89
N GLN A 247 4.96 -3.79 -12.74
CA GLN A 247 6.40 -4.08 -12.67
C GLN A 247 7.24 -2.80 -12.78
N MET A 248 6.97 -1.95 -13.76
CA MET A 248 7.71 -0.69 -13.95
C MET A 248 7.53 0.25 -12.77
N ARG A 249 6.32 0.33 -12.22
CA ARG A 249 6.04 1.15 -11.02
C ARG A 249 6.81 0.66 -9.80
N PHE A 250 6.92 -0.66 -9.60
CA PHE A 250 7.78 -1.21 -8.56
C PHE A 250 9.26 -0.85 -8.77
N GLU A 251 9.79 -0.94 -9.99
CA GLU A 251 11.18 -0.52 -10.27
C GLU A 251 11.40 0.95 -9.91
N GLN A 252 10.49 1.84 -10.32
CA GLN A 252 10.58 3.27 -10.01
C GLN A 252 10.53 3.55 -8.49
N THR A 253 9.65 2.86 -7.75
CA THR A 253 9.63 2.95 -6.28
C THR A 253 10.95 2.50 -5.68
N ALA A 254 11.50 1.38 -6.14
CA ALA A 254 12.76 0.85 -5.63
C ALA A 254 13.95 1.77 -5.93
N GLU A 255 14.00 2.41 -7.10
CA GLU A 255 15.03 3.39 -7.45
C GLU A 255 15.04 4.59 -6.49
N LYS A 256 13.85 5.06 -6.09
CA LYS A 256 13.70 6.14 -5.11
C LYS A 256 14.16 5.72 -3.71
N LEU A 257 13.78 4.53 -3.26
CA LEU A 257 14.25 3.99 -1.98
C LEU A 257 15.76 3.81 -1.97
N GLU A 258 16.34 3.25 -3.04
CA GLU A 258 17.78 3.11 -3.19
C GLU A 258 18.50 4.46 -3.15
N ALA A 259 17.95 5.49 -3.81
CA ALA A 259 18.50 6.84 -3.73
C ALA A 259 18.42 7.41 -2.30
N ALA A 260 17.33 7.16 -1.56
CA ALA A 260 17.19 7.56 -0.17
C ALA A 260 18.24 6.88 0.72
N LEU A 261 18.40 5.56 0.57
CA LEU A 261 19.36 4.76 1.32
C LEU A 261 20.81 5.21 1.10
N ARG A 262 21.19 5.53 -0.15
CA ARG A 262 22.53 6.09 -0.45
C ARG A 262 22.77 7.42 0.26
N VAL A 263 21.77 8.28 0.38
CA VAL A 263 21.92 9.55 1.11
C VAL A 263 22.00 9.29 2.62
N ALA A 264 21.19 8.38 3.13
CA ALA A 264 21.16 8.03 4.55
C ALA A 264 22.50 7.44 5.04
N ASP A 265 23.15 6.63 4.21
CA ASP A 265 24.46 6.03 4.50
C ASP A 265 25.56 7.09 4.75
N LEU A 266 25.51 8.22 4.04
CA LEU A 266 26.47 9.33 4.18
C LEU A 266 26.36 10.09 5.52
N ILE A 267 25.23 9.96 6.21
CA ILE A 267 24.90 10.78 7.39
C ILE A 267 24.64 9.99 8.65
N GLN A 268 24.53 8.66 8.60
CA GLN A 268 24.18 7.83 9.75
C GLN A 268 25.07 8.07 10.99
N ASN A 269 26.35 8.37 10.78
CA ASN A 269 27.34 8.62 11.84
C ASN A 269 27.43 10.09 12.29
N LYS A 270 26.65 10.99 11.68
CA LYS A 270 26.64 12.44 11.96
C LYS A 270 25.39 12.89 12.73
N LEU A 271 24.50 11.95 13.03
CA LEU A 271 23.24 12.26 13.70
C LEU A 271 23.45 12.46 15.20
N PRO A 272 22.69 13.38 15.83
CA PRO A 272 22.65 13.49 17.29
C PRO A 272 22.23 12.16 17.94
N GLU A 273 22.88 11.79 19.04
CA GLU A 273 22.69 10.53 19.77
C GLU A 273 21.21 10.13 19.98
N PRO A 274 20.29 11.04 20.41
CA PRO A 274 18.90 10.65 20.65
C PRO A 274 18.14 10.19 19.40
N LEU A 275 18.61 10.55 18.20
CA LEU A 275 17.94 10.27 16.93
C LEU A 275 18.56 9.09 16.18
N GLN A 276 19.77 8.67 16.57
CA GLN A 276 20.53 7.62 15.86
C GLN A 276 19.80 6.27 15.85
N HIS A 277 19.14 5.90 16.95
CA HIS A 277 18.45 4.61 17.03
C HIS A 277 17.28 4.56 16.03
N THR A 278 16.34 5.50 16.13
CA THR A 278 15.18 5.57 15.23
C THR A 278 15.62 5.70 13.77
N PHE A 279 16.60 6.56 13.47
CA PHE A 279 17.05 6.72 12.08
C PHE A 279 17.66 5.45 11.50
N ARG A 280 18.42 4.68 12.29
CA ARG A 280 18.91 3.36 11.84
C ARG A 280 17.77 2.39 11.57
N LYS A 281 16.71 2.40 12.39
CA LYS A 281 15.50 1.62 12.12
C LYS A 281 14.80 2.05 10.83
N SER A 282 14.69 3.35 10.57
CA SER A 282 14.18 3.85 9.29
C SER A 282 14.99 3.33 8.10
N ILE A 283 16.33 3.31 8.18
CA ILE A 283 17.19 2.76 7.11
C ILE A 283 16.96 1.26 6.92
N GLU A 284 16.93 0.49 8.01
CA GLU A 284 16.72 -0.96 7.99
C GLU A 284 15.39 -1.33 7.31
N GLU A 285 14.31 -0.64 7.69
CA GLU A 285 12.98 -0.87 7.14
C GLU A 285 12.84 -0.40 5.69
N MET A 286 13.38 0.77 5.33
CA MET A 286 13.44 1.21 3.93
C MET A 286 14.23 0.23 3.05
N GLY A 287 15.34 -0.30 3.56
CA GLY A 287 16.13 -1.32 2.89
C GLY A 287 15.33 -2.61 2.66
N SER A 288 14.64 -3.07 3.70
CA SER A 288 13.77 -4.24 3.63
C SER A 288 12.63 -4.04 2.64
N PHE A 289 11.99 -2.87 2.66
CA PHE A 289 10.92 -2.51 1.73
C PHE A 289 11.44 -2.47 0.29
N ARG A 290 12.59 -1.86 0.04
CA ARG A 290 13.24 -1.83 -1.28
C ARG A 290 13.51 -3.23 -1.83
N VAL A 291 14.03 -4.14 -1.01
CA VAL A 291 14.33 -5.52 -1.42
C VAL A 291 13.05 -6.25 -1.84
N ARG A 292 11.96 -6.07 -1.08
CA ARG A 292 10.64 -6.63 -1.40
C ARG A 292 10.09 -6.07 -2.69
N VAL A 293 10.07 -4.74 -2.84
CA VAL A 293 9.58 -4.08 -4.05
C VAL A 293 10.32 -4.58 -5.30
N LEU A 294 11.63 -4.75 -5.24
CA LEU A 294 12.40 -5.29 -6.38
C LEU A 294 12.14 -6.75 -6.66
N ALA A 295 11.93 -7.58 -5.64
CA ALA A 295 11.56 -8.98 -5.86
C ALA A 295 10.26 -9.07 -6.68
N TYR A 296 9.28 -8.21 -6.40
CA TYR A 296 8.06 -8.11 -7.20
C TYR A 296 8.32 -7.64 -8.62
N ALA A 297 9.11 -6.56 -8.80
CA ALA A 297 9.47 -6.06 -10.13
C ALA A 297 10.10 -7.16 -10.99
N TYR A 298 11.13 -7.84 -10.47
CA TYR A 298 11.82 -8.87 -11.22
C TYR A 298 10.93 -10.06 -11.53
N HIS A 299 10.21 -10.58 -10.52
CA HIS A 299 9.34 -11.75 -10.71
C HIS A 299 8.25 -11.52 -11.76
N LEU A 300 7.65 -10.31 -11.79
CA LEU A 300 6.68 -9.92 -12.80
C LEU A 300 7.32 -9.86 -14.20
N ARG A 301 8.51 -9.25 -14.32
CA ARG A 301 9.20 -9.14 -15.61
C ARG A 301 9.62 -10.51 -16.15
N GLU A 302 10.16 -11.37 -15.30
CA GLU A 302 10.56 -12.73 -15.65
C GLU A 302 9.37 -13.55 -16.15
N THR A 303 8.23 -13.44 -15.44
CA THR A 303 6.98 -14.10 -15.84
C THR A 303 6.51 -13.61 -17.21
N ASN A 304 6.53 -12.30 -17.45
CA ASN A 304 6.16 -11.72 -18.73
C ASN A 304 7.08 -12.17 -19.87
N LEU A 305 8.40 -12.14 -19.66
CA LEU A 305 9.38 -12.59 -20.66
C LEU A 305 9.23 -14.09 -20.95
N ALA A 306 9.07 -14.92 -19.93
CA ALA A 306 8.85 -16.36 -20.11
C ALA A 306 7.54 -16.64 -20.89
N ASN A 307 6.48 -15.87 -20.63
CA ASN A 307 5.23 -15.94 -21.40
C ASN A 307 5.41 -15.53 -22.86
N LEU A 308 6.14 -14.45 -23.14
CA LEU A 308 6.45 -14.01 -24.50
C LEU A 308 7.23 -15.06 -25.28
N ILE A 309 8.26 -15.65 -24.66
CA ILE A 309 9.08 -16.68 -25.30
C ILE A 309 8.26 -17.96 -25.56
N ARG A 310 7.45 -18.40 -24.58
CA ARG A 310 6.54 -19.55 -24.76
C ARG A 310 5.50 -19.28 -25.85
N GLY A 311 4.95 -18.06 -25.88
CA GLY A 311 3.99 -17.60 -26.88
C GLY A 311 4.58 -17.69 -28.29
N ALA A 312 5.76 -17.11 -28.51
CA ALA A 312 6.44 -17.15 -29.81
C ALA A 312 6.58 -18.59 -30.32
N SER A 313 7.11 -19.49 -29.49
CA SER A 313 7.25 -20.90 -29.85
C SER A 313 5.91 -21.59 -30.15
N ARG A 314 4.83 -21.26 -29.42
CA ARG A 314 3.50 -21.84 -29.63
C ARG A 314 2.90 -21.42 -30.97
N TRP A 315 3.12 -20.17 -31.37
CA TRP A 315 2.61 -19.60 -32.61
C TRP A 315 3.52 -19.82 -33.82
N GLY A 316 4.60 -20.61 -33.67
CA GLY A 316 5.58 -20.83 -34.74
C GLY A 316 6.38 -19.59 -35.10
N LEU A 317 6.38 -18.57 -34.24
CA LEU A 317 7.21 -17.38 -34.37
C LEU A 317 8.61 -17.71 -33.82
N GLY A 318 9.65 -17.23 -34.49
CA GLY A 318 11.02 -17.32 -33.97
C GLY A 318 11.11 -16.63 -32.61
N VAL A 319 11.80 -17.25 -31.65
CA VAL A 319 12.08 -16.63 -30.35
C VAL A 319 13.01 -15.44 -30.56
N ASN A 320 12.60 -14.24 -30.14
CA ASN A 320 13.49 -13.07 -30.14
C ASN A 320 14.64 -13.31 -29.14
N PRO A 321 15.91 -13.33 -29.60
CA PRO A 321 17.07 -13.49 -28.71
C PRO A 321 17.13 -12.43 -27.60
N ASP A 322 16.65 -11.22 -27.85
CA ASP A 322 16.67 -10.13 -26.87
C ASP A 322 15.81 -10.47 -25.65
N ASN A 323 14.64 -11.08 -25.85
CA ASN A 323 13.76 -11.50 -24.74
C ASN A 323 14.44 -12.55 -23.86
N ARG A 324 15.23 -13.46 -24.45
CA ARG A 324 15.98 -14.48 -23.69
C ARG A 324 17.13 -13.84 -22.92
N ASN A 325 17.88 -12.95 -23.57
CA ASN A 325 19.00 -12.23 -22.96
C ASN A 325 18.52 -11.37 -21.79
N GLU A 326 17.41 -10.68 -21.97
CA GLU A 326 16.77 -9.88 -20.93
C GLU A 326 16.29 -10.75 -19.78
N LEU A 327 15.61 -11.88 -20.05
CA LEU A 327 15.13 -12.79 -19.00
C LEU A 327 16.30 -13.25 -18.11
N ARG A 328 17.41 -13.67 -18.74
CA ARG A 328 18.61 -14.05 -18.02
C ARG A 328 19.17 -12.90 -17.18
N ALA A 329 19.22 -11.69 -17.74
CA ALA A 329 19.74 -10.52 -17.05
C ALA A 329 18.89 -10.13 -15.83
N VAL A 330 17.56 -10.21 -15.94
CA VAL A 330 16.64 -9.95 -14.82
C VAL A 330 16.81 -11.02 -13.73
N MET A 331 16.88 -12.29 -14.09
CA MET A 331 17.10 -13.38 -13.12
C MET A 331 18.41 -13.23 -12.33
N VAL A 332 19.48 -12.74 -12.97
CA VAL A 332 20.74 -12.44 -12.26
C VAL A 332 20.57 -11.29 -11.28
N LYS A 333 19.81 -10.25 -11.64
CA LYS A 333 19.50 -9.14 -10.73
C LYS A 333 18.63 -9.59 -9.56
N ASP A 334 17.65 -10.46 -9.80
CA ASP A 334 16.81 -11.00 -8.73
C ASP A 334 17.59 -11.90 -7.78
N GLN A 335 18.45 -12.77 -8.30
CA GLN A 335 19.38 -13.56 -7.49
C GLN A 335 20.23 -12.67 -6.56
N ALA A 336 20.77 -11.56 -7.09
CA ALA A 336 21.52 -10.60 -6.30
C ALA A 336 20.65 -9.91 -5.23
N ASN A 337 19.40 -9.58 -5.56
CA ASN A 337 18.43 -8.98 -4.63
C ASN A 337 18.02 -9.94 -3.50
N MET A 338 17.87 -11.24 -3.81
CA MET A 338 17.58 -12.29 -2.83
C MET A 338 18.73 -12.50 -1.83
N GLY A 339 19.98 -12.22 -2.24
CA GLY A 339 21.18 -12.46 -1.44
C GLY A 339 21.54 -13.94 -1.30
N THR A 340 20.91 -14.84 -2.07
CA THR A 340 21.18 -16.29 -2.08
C THR A 340 21.34 -16.81 -3.51
N GLU A 341 22.18 -17.82 -3.70
CA GLU A 341 22.38 -18.41 -5.04
C GLU A 341 21.12 -19.14 -5.53
N GLU A 342 20.50 -19.95 -4.67
CA GLU A 342 19.35 -20.79 -5.03
C GLU A 342 18.02 -20.18 -4.57
N PRO A 343 16.90 -20.49 -5.25
CA PRO A 343 16.75 -21.43 -6.39
C PRO A 343 17.11 -20.84 -7.77
N MET A 344 17.42 -19.54 -7.84
CA MET A 344 17.60 -18.83 -9.11
C MET A 344 18.82 -19.32 -9.92
N GLY A 345 19.91 -19.70 -9.24
CA GLY A 345 21.14 -20.19 -9.86
C GLY A 345 20.92 -21.45 -10.68
N THR A 346 20.18 -22.42 -10.14
CA THR A 346 19.78 -23.62 -10.89
C THR A 346 18.94 -23.28 -12.12
N ALA A 347 18.02 -22.34 -11.99
CA ALA A 347 17.16 -21.92 -13.09
C ALA A 347 17.96 -21.20 -14.21
N ILE A 348 18.90 -20.33 -13.85
CA ILE A 348 19.80 -19.64 -14.81
C ILE A 348 20.65 -20.66 -15.57
N ARG A 349 21.27 -21.62 -14.87
CA ARG A 349 22.05 -22.69 -15.53
C ARG A 349 21.21 -23.51 -16.50
N MET A 350 19.94 -23.78 -16.15
CA MET A 350 19.02 -24.47 -17.05
C MET A 350 18.64 -23.61 -18.27
N LEU A 351 18.39 -22.31 -18.09
CA LEU A 351 18.11 -21.39 -19.19
C LEU A 351 19.29 -21.29 -20.17
N ASP A 352 20.53 -21.34 -19.66
CA ASP A 352 21.75 -21.30 -20.47
C ASP A 352 21.93 -22.59 -21.28
N ALA A 353 21.73 -23.75 -20.65
CA ALA A 353 21.95 -25.07 -21.25
C ALA A 353 20.79 -25.56 -22.14
N ASP A 354 19.55 -25.42 -21.68
CA ASP A 354 18.35 -25.91 -22.37
C ASP A 354 17.15 -24.96 -22.12
N PRO A 355 17.01 -23.91 -22.96
CA PRO A 355 15.91 -22.95 -22.86
C PRO A 355 14.52 -23.60 -22.95
N LYS A 356 14.40 -24.69 -23.71
CA LYS A 356 13.11 -25.35 -23.90
C LYS A 356 12.69 -26.05 -22.61
N LYS A 357 13.60 -26.80 -21.98
CA LYS A 357 13.37 -27.44 -20.69
C LYS A 357 13.11 -26.42 -19.58
N PHE A 358 13.85 -25.31 -19.58
CA PHE A 358 13.61 -24.20 -18.67
C PHE A 358 12.15 -23.71 -18.73
N LEU A 359 11.64 -23.40 -19.93
CA LEU A 359 10.28 -22.88 -20.09
C LEU A 359 9.18 -23.90 -19.78
N GLN A 360 9.51 -25.19 -19.82
CA GLN A 360 8.63 -26.30 -19.40
C GLN A 360 8.65 -26.53 -17.88
N THR A 361 9.62 -25.95 -17.17
CA THR A 361 9.84 -26.18 -15.74
C THR A 361 9.43 -24.97 -14.91
N TYR A 362 9.80 -23.75 -15.34
CA TYR A 362 9.70 -22.54 -14.53
C TYR A 362 8.71 -21.51 -15.08
N PHE A 363 8.28 -20.62 -14.17
CA PHE A 363 7.36 -19.52 -14.44
C PHE A 363 6.01 -19.98 -14.99
N LEU A 364 5.60 -21.21 -14.65
CA LEU A 364 4.30 -21.76 -15.00
C LEU A 364 3.25 -21.36 -13.96
N PRO A 365 1.98 -21.21 -14.35
CA PRO A 365 0.88 -21.03 -13.39
C PRO A 365 0.85 -22.21 -12.39
N ARG A 366 0.61 -21.93 -11.11
CA ARG A 366 0.28 -23.00 -10.16
C ARG A 366 -1.15 -23.47 -10.39
N ALA A 367 -1.43 -24.74 -10.13
CA ALA A 367 -2.80 -25.26 -10.11
C ALA A 367 -3.60 -24.49 -9.04
N SER A 368 -4.82 -24.05 -9.38
CA SER A 368 -5.71 -23.45 -8.39
C SER A 368 -5.96 -24.47 -7.29
N SER A 369 -5.67 -24.14 -6.03
CA SER A 369 -5.90 -25.05 -4.90
C SER A 369 -7.38 -25.37 -4.68
N GLY A 370 -8.31 -24.70 -5.39
CA GLY A 370 -9.76 -24.95 -5.36
C GLY A 370 -10.41 -24.62 -4.01
N LYS A 371 -9.63 -24.21 -3.01
CA LYS A 371 -10.14 -23.80 -1.71
C LYS A 371 -10.44 -22.31 -1.76
N ASN A 372 -11.70 -21.94 -1.56
CA ASN A 372 -12.03 -20.63 -1.02
C ASN A 372 -11.24 -20.51 0.29
N GLN A 373 -10.29 -19.58 0.36
CA GLN A 373 -9.60 -19.29 1.61
C GLN A 373 -10.63 -18.65 2.55
N ASP A 374 -11.25 -19.48 3.38
CA ASP A 374 -12.16 -19.05 4.44
C ASP A 374 -11.41 -18.16 5.43
N TRP A 375 -12.18 -17.36 6.17
CA TRP A 375 -11.76 -16.39 7.19
C TRP A 375 -10.77 -16.91 8.25
N ALA A 376 -10.51 -18.22 8.32
CA ALA A 376 -9.64 -18.85 9.32
C ALA A 376 -8.13 -18.86 8.98
N ASP A 377 -7.73 -18.63 7.72
CA ASP A 377 -6.32 -18.77 7.28
C ASP A 377 -5.53 -17.44 7.22
N TRP A 378 -6.04 -16.37 7.82
CA TRP A 378 -5.46 -15.00 7.80
C TRP A 378 -4.07 -14.89 8.45
N GLY A 379 -3.65 -15.86 9.26
CA GLY A 379 -2.38 -15.81 9.98
C GLY A 379 -1.14 -16.29 9.20
N SER A 380 -1.29 -16.84 7.99
CA SER A 380 -0.16 -17.39 7.25
C SER A 380 0.43 -16.40 6.23
N ALA A 381 1.73 -16.15 6.32
CA ALA A 381 2.51 -15.34 5.35
C ALA A 381 2.38 -15.83 3.89
N ALA A 382 1.85 -17.03 3.69
CA ALA A 382 1.48 -17.60 2.40
C ALA A 382 0.41 -16.78 1.66
N ASN A 383 -0.57 -16.21 2.36
CA ASN A 383 -1.74 -15.61 1.70
C ASN A 383 -1.51 -14.17 1.22
N TRP A 384 -0.45 -13.54 1.72
CA TRP A 384 -0.24 -12.10 1.72
C TRP A 384 0.74 -11.61 0.63
N THR A 385 0.85 -12.37 -0.46
CA THR A 385 1.73 -12.06 -1.58
C THR A 385 0.94 -11.65 -2.81
N ILE A 386 1.28 -10.50 -3.39
CA ILE A 386 0.79 -10.05 -4.71
C ILE A 386 1.44 -10.88 -5.83
N THR A 387 2.42 -11.75 -5.54
CA THR A 387 3.08 -12.66 -6.49
C THR A 387 3.38 -14.00 -5.79
N SER A 388 2.41 -14.92 -5.84
CA SER A 388 2.45 -16.32 -5.35
C SER A 388 2.65 -16.56 -3.83
N PRO A 389 1.82 -17.43 -3.20
CA PRO A 389 2.06 -17.92 -1.83
C PRO A 389 3.36 -18.69 -1.66
N ASN A 390 4.05 -18.48 -0.53
CA ASN A 390 4.87 -19.52 0.08
C ASN A 390 3.95 -20.61 0.60
N GLU A 391 3.94 -21.80 -0.01
CA GLU A 391 3.48 -22.99 0.70
C GLU A 391 4.58 -23.44 1.66
N PHE A 392 4.15 -23.83 2.86
CA PHE A 392 4.95 -24.25 4.00
C PHE A 392 6.12 -25.18 3.63
N PHE A 393 7.30 -24.91 4.20
CA PHE A 393 8.29 -25.97 4.41
C PHE A 393 7.73 -26.95 5.44
N GLU A 394 7.39 -28.16 5.02
CA GLU A 394 7.36 -29.31 5.91
C GLU A 394 8.73 -29.46 6.58
N LYS A 395 8.75 -29.37 7.91
CA LYS A 395 9.72 -30.10 8.71
C LYS A 395 8.94 -31.08 9.59
N ARG A 396 9.39 -32.33 9.48
CA ARG A 396 8.97 -33.56 10.13
C ARG A 396 8.58 -33.41 11.60
#